data_AF-A0AAX4L474-F1
#
_entry.id   AF-A0AAX4L474-F1
#
_cell.length_a   1.000
_cell.length_b   1.000
_cell.length_c   1.000
_cell.angle_alpha   90.00
_cell.angle_beta   90.00
_cell.angle_gamma   90.00
#
_symmetry.space_group_name_H-M   'P 1'
#
loop_
_entity.id
_entity.type
_entity.pdbx_description
1 polymer ?
#
loop_
_entity_poly.entity_id
_entity_poly.type
_entity_poly.pdbx_seq_one_letter_code
_entity_poly.pdbx_strand_id
1 'polypeptide(L)' 'MLVLKTALLMGYFNYPRNVKAKEIADVLGISKQAFLYHLRNFINKLITSTDLDEFNS' A
#
# COMPACT_ATOMS: atom_id res chain seq x y z
N MET A 1 4.22 -6.97 -3.91
CA MET A 1 2.96 -7.43 -3.29
C MET A 1 3.03 -7.50 -1.75
N LEU A 2 4.16 -7.94 -1.16
CA LEU A 2 4.32 -8.07 0.30
C LEU A 2 3.99 -6.79 1.08
N VAL A 3 4.43 -5.61 0.60
CA VAL A 3 4.17 -4.31 1.24
C VAL A 3 2.67 -4.01 1.37
N LEU A 4 1.92 -4.10 0.26
CA LEU A 4 0.48 -3.82 0.29
C LEU A 4 -0.28 -4.86 1.13
N LYS A 5 0.05 -6.15 0.96
CA LYS A 5 -0.59 -7.23 1.72
C LYS A 5 -0.38 -7.06 3.23
N THR A 6 0.83 -6.70 3.65
CA THR A 6 1.15 -6.45 5.05
C THR A 6 0.41 -5.21 5.58
N ALA A 7 0.38 -4.12 4.80
CA ALA A 7 -0.38 -2.92 5.16
C ALA A 7 -1.89 -3.21 5.33
N LEU A 8 -2.47 -4.02 4.44
CA LEU A 8 -3.87 -4.45 4.51
C LEU A 8 -4.13 -5.28 5.77
N LEU A 9 -3.33 -6.32 6.01
CA LEU A 9 -3.50 -7.23 7.14
C LEU A 9 -3.29 -6.54 8.50
N MET A 10 -2.40 -5.55 8.58
CA MET A 10 -2.16 -4.77 9.80
C MET A 10 -3.20 -3.66 10.02
N GLY A 11 -4.16 -3.47 9.11
CA GLY A 11 -5.20 -2.46 9.26
C GLY A 11 -4.74 -1.03 8.95
N TYR A 12 -3.74 -0.86 8.08
CA TYR A 12 -3.24 0.45 7.66
C TYR A 12 -4.31 1.33 6.98
N PHE A 13 -5.26 0.66 6.35
CA PHE A 13 -6.38 1.27 5.63
C PHE A 13 -7.68 1.35 6.45
N ASN A 14 -7.67 0.88 7.71
CA ASN A 14 -8.84 0.96 8.57
C ASN A 14 -9.14 2.42 8.96
N TYR A 15 -10.41 2.69 9.30
CA TYR A 15 -10.84 3.94 9.91
C TYR A 15 -11.45 3.67 11.30
N PRO A 16 -10.89 4.19 12.41
CA PRO A 16 -9.63 4.94 12.46
C PRO A 16 -8.43 4.05 12.09
N ARG A 17 -7.31 4.68 11.71
CA ARG A 17 -6.10 3.96 11.32
C ARG A 17 -5.50 3.27 12.54
N ASN A 18 -5.47 1.93 12.51
CA ASN A 18 -5.02 1.11 13.64
C ASN A 18 -3.49 0.97 13.75
N VAL A 19 -2.75 1.30 12.69
CA VAL A 19 -1.29 1.11 12.62
C VAL A 19 -0.60 2.25 11.85
N LYS A 20 0.57 2.70 12.30
CA LYS A 20 1.38 3.71 11.62
C LYS A 20 2.27 3.10 10.55
N ALA A 21 2.62 3.92 9.55
CA ALA A 21 3.54 3.53 8.47
C ALA A 21 4.91 3.05 8.98
N LYS A 22 5.38 3.58 10.12
CA LYS A 22 6.65 3.18 10.72
C LYS A 22 6.59 1.76 11.28
N GLU A 23 5.49 1.39 11.94
CA GLU A 23 5.30 0.06 12.51
C GLU A 23 5.30 -1.03 11.42
N ILE A 24 4.67 -0.75 10.27
CA ILE A 24 4.69 -1.67 9.13
C ILE A 24 6.10 -1.74 8.51
N ALA A 25 6.78 -0.61 8.40
CA ALA A 25 8.16 -0.58 7.89
C ALA A 25 9.10 -1.40 8.79
N ASP A 26 8.91 -1.34 10.10
CA ASP A 26 9.67 -2.13 11.08
C ASP A 26 9.42 -3.63 10.93
N VAL A 27 8.17 -4.06 10.76
CA VAL A 27 7.82 -5.47 10.46
C VAL A 27 8.44 -5.96 9.16
N LEU A 28 8.55 -5.09 8.16
CA LEU A 28 9.11 -5.43 6.85
C LEU A 28 10.64 -5.32 6.79
N GLY A 29 11.30 -4.82 7.85
CA GLY A 29 12.75 -4.61 7.86
C GLY A 29 13.23 -3.53 6.88
N ILE A 30 12.40 -2.53 6.58
CA ILE A 30 12.70 -1.46 5.62
C ILE A 30 12.55 -0.06 6.25
N SER A 31 13.04 0.97 5.57
CA SER A 31 12.80 2.35 6.00
C SER A 31 11.34 2.76 5.80
N LYS A 32 10.86 3.71 6.61
CA LYS A 32 9.53 4.32 6.44
C LYS A 32 9.38 4.92 5.03
N GLN A 33 10.44 5.52 4.50
CA GLN A 33 10.44 6.11 3.17
C GLN A 33 10.29 5.04 2.08
N ALA A 34 11.00 3.91 2.20
CA ALA A 34 10.88 2.79 1.29
C ALA A 34 9.46 2.18 1.31
N PHE A 35 8.88 2.01 2.50
CA PHE A 35 7.48 1.56 2.65
C PHE A 35 6.51 2.48 1.88
N LEU A 36 6.58 3.79 2.11
CA LEU A 36 5.70 4.77 1.46
C LEU A 36 5.90 4.83 -0.06
N TYR A 37 7.15 4.70 -0.53
CA TYR A 37 7.47 4.63 -1.95
C TYR A 37 6.81 3.42 -2.62
N HIS A 38 7.01 2.22 -2.06
CA HIS A 38 6.42 1.01 -2.60
C HIS A 38 4.90 1.03 -2.54
N LEU A 39 4.33 1.58 -1.46
CA LEU A 39 2.90 1.72 -1.30
C LEU A 39 2.31 2.63 -2.39
N ARG A 40 2.89 3.82 -2.59
CA ARG A 40 2.44 4.77 -3.62
C ARG A 40 2.53 4.16 -5.02
N ASN A 41 3.66 3.55 -5.35
CA ASN A 41 3.85 2.93 -6.67
C ASN A 41 2.84 1.81 -6.92
N PHE A 42 2.49 1.03 -5.89
CA PHE A 42 1.50 -0.03 -6.03
C PHE A 42 0.09 0.53 -6.21
N ILE A 43 -0.30 1.55 -5.43
CA ILE A 43 -1.59 2.22 -5.57
C ILE A 43 -1.73 2.85 -6.97
N ASN A 44 -0.69 3.55 -7.45
CA ASN A 44 -0.69 4.12 -8.79
C ASN A 44 -0.90 3.04 -9.86
N LYS A 45 -0.20 1.90 -9.75
CA LYS A 45 -0.38 0.78 -10.67
C LYS A 45 -1.80 0.24 -10.67
N LEU A 46 -2.41 0.07 -9.49
CA LEU A 46 -3.79 -0.39 -9.36
C LEU A 46 -4.77 0.57 -10.04
N ILE A 47 -4.64 1.87 -9.76
CA ILE A 47 -5.51 2.89 -10.35
C ILE A 47 -5.36 2.90 -11.88
N THR A 48 -4.11 2.93 -12.37
CA THR A 48 -3.87 2.92 -13.82
C THR A 48 -4.31 1.63 -14.51
N SER A 49 -4.32 0.49 -13.81
CA SER A 49 -4.86 -0.74 -14.39
C SER A 49 -6.39 -0.72 -14.45
N THR A 50 -7.06 -0.16 -13.44
CA THR A 50 -8.52 -0.08 -13.40
C THR A 50 -9.06 0.94 -14.42
N ASP A 51 -8.37 2.07 -14.60
CA ASP A 51 -8.75 3.08 -15.61
C ASP A 51 -8.65 2.54 -17.06
N LEU A 52 -7.81 1.53 -17.30
CA LEU A 52 -7.70 0.88 -18.61
C LEU A 52 -8.84 -0.10 -18.90
N ASP A 53 -9.51 -0.61 -17.85
CA ASP A 53 -10.63 -1.55 -18.00
C ASP A 53 -11.95 -0.79 -18.33
N GLU A 54 -12.12 0.44 -17.83
CA GLU A 54 -13.30 1.28 -18.14
C GLU A 54 -13.29 1.88 -19.55
N PHE A 55 -12.12 2.03 -20.19
CA PHE A 55 -11.99 2.57 -21.55
C PHE A 55 -12.07 1.52 -22.68
N ASN A 56 -11.93 0.22 -22.35
CA ASN A 56 -11.97 -0.89 -23.31
C ASN A 56 -13.28 -1.68 -23.28
N SER A 57 -14.33 -1.15 -22.63
CA SER A 57 -15.65 -1.78 -22.48
C SER A 57 -16.74 -1.03 -23.24
#